data_AF-A0A534XTK0-F1
#
_entry.id   AF-A0A534XTK0-F1
#
_cell.length_a   1.000
_cell.length_b   1.000
_cell.length_c   1.000
_cell.angle_alpha   90.00
_cell.angle_beta   90.00
_cell.angle_gamma   90.00
#
_symmetry.space_group_name_H-M   'P 1'
#
loop_
_entity.id
_entity.type
_entity.pdbx_description
1 polymer ?
#
loop_
_entity_poly.entity_id
_entity_poly.type
_entity_poly.pdbx_seq_one_letter_code
_entity_poly.pdbx_strand_id
1 'polypeptide(L)'
;MIAYKFLAAGRTGPFTGYVWPERQWVDAPSSREGAGVHACRIADLPFWIDHELWQIELAGPVVERETQVEARRGRLAGRVGSWDARALAEFAVHGALRARDLAVLALGDAGIRSDALARAVTLQETRVVLESLPALSGVPAEMAAYAREACTRALDGAAASATHMAAVAAVALLGPTGFAAERSIQSRWIAERCGL
;
A
#
# COMPACT_ATOMS: atom_id res chain seq x y z
N MET A 1 19.99 -12.61 5.19
CA MET A 1 19.06 -12.27 4.09
C MET A 1 18.94 -10.76 4.00
N ILE A 2 18.83 -10.20 2.79
CA ILE A 2 18.45 -8.80 2.58
C ILE A 2 16.94 -8.74 2.41
N ALA A 3 16.29 -7.83 3.14
CA ALA A 3 14.85 -7.55 3.07
C ALA A 3 14.62 -6.04 3.23
N TYR A 4 13.37 -5.63 3.37
CA TYR A 4 12.99 -4.24 3.52
C TYR A 4 12.19 -3.99 4.79
N LYS A 5 12.19 -2.77 5.31
CA LYS A 5 11.42 -2.40 6.48
C LYS A 5 10.88 -0.99 6.33
N PHE A 6 9.56 -0.86 6.41
CA PHE A 6 8.94 0.43 6.60
C PHE A 6 9.01 0.85 8.07
N LEU A 7 9.32 2.12 8.27
CA LEU A 7 9.41 2.79 9.56
C LEU A 7 8.71 4.14 9.47
N ALA A 8 8.13 4.57 10.59
CA ALA A 8 7.76 5.96 10.76
C ALA A 8 9.01 6.86 10.76
N ALA A 9 8.78 8.17 10.61
CA ALA A 9 9.85 9.16 10.58
C ALA A 9 10.83 9.00 11.77
N GLY A 10 12.12 9.12 11.48
CA GLY A 10 13.18 8.97 12.45
C GLY A 10 13.60 7.53 12.75
N ARG A 11 13.35 6.58 11.83
CA ARG A 11 13.62 5.14 12.00
C ARG A 11 12.78 4.48 13.10
N THR A 12 11.56 4.96 13.29
CA THR A 12 10.71 4.52 14.40
C THR A 12 9.81 3.36 13.97
N GLY A 13 9.80 2.25 14.70
CA GLY A 13 8.91 1.13 14.43
C GLY A 13 7.44 1.52 14.69
N PRO A 14 6.53 1.52 13.69
CA PRO A 14 5.22 2.16 13.79
C PRO A 14 4.33 1.63 14.91
N PHE A 15 4.42 0.33 15.21
CA PHE A 15 3.60 -0.30 16.26
C PHE A 15 4.29 -0.35 17.62
N THR A 16 5.62 -0.21 17.64
CA THR A 16 6.43 -0.43 18.85
C THR A 16 7.00 0.85 19.46
N GLY A 17 7.06 1.93 18.68
CA GLY A 17 7.80 3.16 19.05
C GLY A 17 9.32 2.97 19.15
N TYR A 18 9.85 1.78 18.87
CA TYR A 18 11.27 1.50 18.97
C TYR A 18 12.05 2.23 17.88
N VAL A 19 13.01 3.07 18.28
CA VAL A 19 13.89 3.79 17.36
C VAL A 19 15.04 2.87 16.96
N TRP A 20 15.09 2.52 15.69
CA TRP A 20 16.11 1.61 15.17
C TRP A 20 17.47 2.31 15.06
N PRO A 21 18.53 1.71 15.63
CA PRO A 21 19.88 2.19 15.38
C PRO A 21 20.32 1.85 13.96
N GLU A 22 21.03 2.76 13.33
CA GLU A 22 21.65 2.49 12.03
C GLU A 22 22.87 1.58 12.20
N ARG A 23 23.02 0.60 11.30
CA ARG A 23 24.20 -0.27 11.22
C ARG A 23 24.53 -1.01 12.53
N GLN A 24 23.57 -1.14 13.45
CA GLN A 24 23.67 -1.97 14.64
C GLN A 24 22.65 -3.10 14.61
N TRP A 25 23.06 -4.28 15.08
CA TRP A 25 22.18 -5.42 15.18
C TRP A 25 21.23 -5.26 16.37
N VAL A 26 19.96 -5.49 16.11
CA VAL A 26 18.88 -5.54 17.10
C VAL A 26 18.39 -6.98 17.18
N ASP A 27 18.40 -7.55 18.37
CA ASP A 27 17.83 -8.87 18.65
C ASP A 27 16.35 -8.73 19.00
N ALA A 28 15.56 -9.70 18.54
CA ALA A 28 14.17 -9.83 18.90
C ALA A 28 14.01 -10.11 20.41
N PRO A 29 12.97 -9.56 21.05
CA PRO A 29 12.73 -9.75 22.48
C PRO A 29 12.38 -11.20 22.84
N SER A 30 11.88 -12.00 21.89
CA SER A 30 11.68 -13.43 22.08
C SER A 30 11.69 -14.20 20.75
N SER A 31 11.81 -15.53 20.84
CA SER A 31 11.68 -16.44 19.69
C SER A 31 10.25 -16.93 19.45
N ARG A 32 9.25 -16.32 20.13
CA ARG A 32 7.84 -16.65 19.89
C ARG A 32 7.44 -16.15 18.51
N GLU A 33 6.53 -16.86 17.87
CA GLU A 33 5.92 -16.45 16.61
C GLU A 33 5.34 -15.03 16.72
N GLY A 34 5.70 -14.17 15.75
CA GLY A 34 5.28 -12.78 15.71
C GLY A 34 6.04 -11.85 16.66
N ALA A 35 7.05 -12.35 17.38
CA ALA A 35 7.87 -11.55 18.28
C ALA A 35 9.29 -11.29 17.75
N GLY A 36 9.60 -11.76 16.55
CA GLY A 36 10.86 -11.57 15.86
C GLY A 36 11.03 -10.16 15.26
N VAL A 37 12.18 -9.96 14.62
CA VAL A 37 12.40 -8.79 13.77
C VAL A 37 11.63 -8.99 12.46
N HIS A 38 10.57 -8.20 12.28
CA HIS A 38 9.78 -8.19 11.06
C HIS A 38 10.43 -7.36 9.95
N ALA A 39 10.38 -7.88 8.74
CA ALA A 39 10.75 -7.21 7.50
C ALA A 39 9.83 -7.68 6.37
N CYS A 40 9.96 -7.06 5.20
CA CYS A 40 9.12 -7.27 4.04
C CYS A 40 9.97 -7.82 2.90
N ARG A 41 9.46 -8.83 2.19
CA ARG A 41 9.85 -9.07 0.80
C ARG A 41 9.32 -7.92 -0.05
N ILE A 42 9.80 -7.79 -1.29
CA ILE A 42 9.28 -6.76 -2.21
C ILE A 42 7.76 -6.91 -2.39
N ALA A 43 7.27 -8.15 -2.52
CA ALA A 43 5.85 -8.49 -2.63
C ALA A 43 5.01 -8.03 -1.40
N ASP A 44 5.65 -7.90 -0.24
CA ASP A 44 5.00 -7.56 1.03
C ASP A 44 4.95 -6.04 1.29
N LEU A 45 5.72 -5.23 0.54
CA LEU A 45 5.84 -3.78 0.78
C LEU A 45 4.48 -3.06 0.88
N PRO A 46 3.47 -3.34 0.03
CA PRO A 46 2.18 -2.63 0.09
C PRO A 46 1.39 -2.84 1.38
N PHE A 47 1.73 -3.84 2.19
CA PHE A 47 1.04 -4.13 3.45
C PHE A 47 1.53 -3.28 4.62
N TRP A 48 2.73 -2.68 4.52
CA TRP A 48 3.44 -2.10 5.66
C TRP A 48 3.81 -0.62 5.47
N ILE A 49 3.20 0.06 4.50
CA ILE A 49 3.53 1.42 4.07
C ILE A 49 3.67 2.41 5.23
N ASP A 50 4.79 3.13 5.24
CA ASP A 50 5.07 4.22 6.18
C ASP A 50 6.06 5.24 5.56
N HIS A 51 6.49 6.23 6.33
CA HIS A 51 7.26 7.39 5.89
C HIS A 51 8.68 7.05 5.38
N GLU A 52 9.30 6.01 5.91
CA GLU A 52 10.67 5.64 5.56
C GLU A 52 10.76 4.18 5.15
N LEU A 53 11.35 3.92 3.99
CA LEU A 53 11.72 2.58 3.56
C LEU A 53 13.21 2.34 3.79
N TRP A 54 13.55 1.24 4.43
CA TRP A 54 14.92 0.85 4.72
C TRP A 54 15.22 -0.53 4.17
N GLN A 55 16.44 -0.71 3.68
CA GLN A 55 17.03 -2.02 3.52
C GLN A 55 17.47 -2.55 4.89
N ILE A 56 17.13 -3.79 5.19
CA ILE A 56 17.48 -4.46 6.45
C ILE A 56 18.18 -5.79 6.17
N GLU A 57 19.30 -6.00 6.86
CA GLU A 57 19.95 -7.31 6.94
C GLU A 57 19.28 -8.13 8.05
N LEU A 58 18.87 -9.35 7.75
CA LEU A 58 18.36 -10.33 8.71
C LEU A 58 19.37 -11.46 8.91
N ALA A 59 19.53 -11.90 10.17
CA ALA A 59 20.41 -13.01 10.52
C ALA A 59 19.72 -14.04 11.42
N GLY A 60 20.22 -15.28 11.32
CA GLY A 60 19.56 -16.47 11.86
C GLY A 60 18.52 -17.04 10.89
N PRO A 61 17.74 -18.05 11.32
CA PRO A 61 16.63 -18.58 10.55
C PRO A 61 15.63 -17.47 10.20
N VAL A 62 15.22 -17.43 8.94
CA VAL A 62 14.17 -16.53 8.45
C VAL A 62 12.92 -17.36 8.21
N VAL A 63 11.82 -16.94 8.82
CA VAL A 63 10.50 -17.57 8.68
C VAL A 63 9.65 -16.69 7.78
N GLU A 64 9.09 -17.28 6.72
CA GLU A 64 8.12 -16.60 5.87
C GLU A 64 6.72 -16.62 6.49
N ARG A 65 6.03 -15.49 6.38
CA ARG A 65 4.63 -15.30 6.76
C ARG A 65 3.85 -14.83 5.54
N GLU A 66 2.54 -14.72 5.70
CA GLU A 66 1.65 -14.30 4.60
C GLU A 66 2.06 -12.95 4.02
N THR A 67 2.34 -11.95 4.87
CA THR A 67 2.60 -10.57 4.45
C THR A 67 3.95 -10.04 4.92
N GLN A 68 4.85 -10.89 5.43
CA GLN A 68 6.13 -10.46 5.97
C GLN A 68 7.12 -11.63 6.12
N VAL A 69 8.35 -11.32 6.47
CA VAL A 69 9.34 -12.29 6.97
C VAL A 69 9.78 -11.91 8.38
N GLU A 70 10.18 -12.91 9.14
CA GLU A 70 10.56 -12.78 10.54
C GLU A 70 11.92 -13.44 10.78
N ALA A 71 12.81 -12.77 11.51
CA ALA A 71 14.10 -13.35 11.91
C ALA A 71 14.43 -13.01 13.37
N ARG A 72 15.39 -13.74 13.95
CA ARG A 72 15.82 -13.50 15.33
C ARG A 72 16.46 -12.12 15.52
N ARG A 73 17.19 -11.62 14.52
CA ARG A 73 17.86 -10.32 14.60
C ARG A 73 17.92 -9.64 13.25
N GLY A 74 17.96 -8.31 13.28
CA GLY A 74 18.10 -7.51 12.07
C GLY A 74 18.87 -6.22 12.29
N ARG A 75 19.32 -5.61 11.21
CA ARG A 75 20.09 -4.36 11.23
C ARG A 75 19.77 -3.52 10.01
N LEU A 76 19.46 -2.25 10.22
CA LEU A 76 19.28 -1.31 9.10
C LEU A 76 20.61 -1.15 8.35
N ALA A 77 20.59 -1.46 7.06
CA ALA A 77 21.76 -1.41 6.18
C ALA A 77 21.85 -0.05 5.45
N GLY A 78 20.72 0.51 5.05
CA GLY A 78 20.64 1.82 4.41
C GLY A 78 19.20 2.25 4.13
N ARG A 79 18.97 3.56 4.11
CA ARG A 79 17.66 4.14 3.74
C ARG A 79 17.50 4.07 2.22
N VAL A 80 16.31 3.67 1.77
CA VAL A 80 15.93 3.74 0.35
C VAL A 80 15.52 5.19 0.07
N GLY A 81 16.46 6.00 -0.39
CA GLY A 81 16.30 7.46 -0.51
C GLY A 81 15.19 7.89 -1.48
N SER A 82 14.91 7.07 -2.49
CA SER A 82 13.82 7.27 -3.46
C SER A 82 12.42 7.12 -2.86
N TRP A 83 12.29 6.51 -1.68
CA TRP A 83 11.07 6.56 -0.88
C TRP A 83 11.09 7.78 0.03
N ASP A 84 10.62 8.89 -0.51
CA ASP A 84 10.47 10.17 0.19
C ASP A 84 8.98 10.57 0.32
N ALA A 85 8.71 11.72 0.94
CA ALA A 85 7.35 12.22 1.13
C ALA A 85 6.60 12.40 -0.20
N ARG A 86 7.32 12.72 -1.28
CA ARG A 86 6.74 12.84 -2.61
C ARG A 86 6.35 11.47 -3.17
N ALA A 87 7.22 10.48 -3.09
CA ALA A 87 6.91 9.11 -3.51
C ALA A 87 5.74 8.53 -2.72
N LEU A 88 5.66 8.79 -1.41
CA LEU A 88 4.53 8.39 -0.57
C LEU A 88 3.20 9.02 -1.04
N ALA A 89 3.20 10.32 -1.34
CA ALA A 89 2.02 11.02 -1.88
C ALA A 89 1.64 10.50 -3.28
N GLU A 90 2.62 10.29 -4.16
CA GLU A 90 2.40 9.69 -5.49
C GLU A 90 1.80 8.28 -5.37
N PHE A 91 2.23 7.49 -4.37
CA PHE A 91 1.67 6.16 -4.11
C PHE A 91 0.21 6.22 -3.62
N ALA A 92 -0.12 7.20 -2.78
CA ALA A 92 -1.50 7.45 -2.36
C ALA A 92 -2.40 7.77 -3.56
N VAL A 93 -1.92 8.65 -4.45
CA VAL A 93 -2.61 8.99 -5.70
C VAL A 93 -2.77 7.75 -6.58
N HIS A 94 -1.72 6.95 -6.73
CA HIS A 94 -1.77 5.69 -7.48
C HIS A 94 -2.90 4.79 -6.96
N GLY A 95 -2.99 4.55 -5.65
CA GLY A 95 -4.08 3.77 -5.06
C GLY A 95 -5.47 4.32 -5.36
N ALA A 96 -5.66 5.63 -5.24
CA ALA A 96 -6.95 6.26 -5.55
C ALA A 96 -7.33 6.13 -7.03
N LEU A 97 -6.38 6.28 -7.95
CA LEU A 97 -6.64 6.11 -9.38
C LEU A 97 -6.89 4.63 -9.74
N ARG A 98 -6.27 3.67 -9.04
CA ARG A 98 -6.60 2.25 -9.16
C ARG A 98 -8.05 1.98 -8.75
N ALA A 99 -8.50 2.55 -7.64
CA ALA A 99 -9.90 2.44 -7.21
C ALA A 99 -10.88 3.10 -8.21
N ARG A 100 -10.51 4.26 -8.78
CA ARG A 100 -11.25 4.91 -9.88
C ARG A 100 -11.39 3.99 -11.09
N ASP A 101 -10.33 3.30 -11.51
CA ASP A 101 -10.37 2.40 -12.67
C ASP A 101 -11.32 1.23 -12.46
N LEU A 102 -11.35 0.67 -11.24
CA LEU A 102 -12.32 -0.36 -10.86
C LEU A 102 -13.77 0.17 -10.88
N ALA A 103 -13.99 1.41 -10.45
CA ALA A 103 -15.31 2.05 -10.57
C ALA A 103 -15.72 2.28 -12.03
N VAL A 104 -14.79 2.72 -12.89
CA VAL A 104 -15.02 2.86 -14.34
C VAL A 104 -15.44 1.51 -14.95
N LEU A 105 -14.73 0.43 -14.60
CA LEU A 105 -15.05 -0.93 -15.05
C LEU A 105 -16.46 -1.35 -14.61
N ALA A 106 -16.78 -1.23 -13.33
CA ALA A 106 -18.10 -1.60 -12.80
C ALA A 106 -19.26 -0.79 -13.41
N LEU A 107 -19.03 0.51 -13.66
CA LEU A 107 -20.01 1.35 -14.35
C LEU A 107 -20.21 0.88 -15.81
N GLY A 108 -19.12 0.52 -16.49
CA GLY A 108 -19.15 -0.01 -17.85
C GLY A 108 -19.93 -1.32 -17.96
N ASP A 109 -19.69 -2.26 -17.05
CA ASP A 109 -20.41 -3.55 -16.98
C ASP A 109 -21.92 -3.35 -16.73
N ALA A 110 -22.29 -2.26 -16.05
CA ALA A 110 -23.68 -1.87 -15.82
C ALA A 110 -24.28 -1.00 -16.95
N GLY A 111 -23.54 -0.71 -18.02
CA GLY A 111 -23.98 0.14 -19.14
C GLY A 111 -24.09 1.64 -18.79
N ILE A 112 -23.45 2.07 -17.69
CA ILE A 112 -23.46 3.46 -17.22
C ILE A 112 -22.25 4.20 -17.80
N ARG A 113 -22.50 5.34 -18.45
CA ARG A 113 -21.45 6.16 -19.06
C ARG A 113 -20.50 6.71 -17.98
N SER A 114 -19.20 6.41 -18.12
CA SER A 114 -18.16 6.78 -17.16
C SER A 114 -16.94 7.47 -17.80
N ASP A 115 -17.06 7.97 -19.04
CA ASP A 115 -15.96 8.58 -19.79
C ASP A 115 -15.27 9.74 -19.06
N ALA A 116 -16.05 10.58 -18.35
CA ALA A 116 -15.51 11.68 -17.58
C ALA A 116 -14.67 11.18 -16.39
N LEU A 117 -15.09 10.07 -15.76
CA LEU A 117 -14.38 9.47 -14.64
C LEU A 117 -13.08 8.84 -15.13
N ALA A 118 -13.11 8.14 -16.26
CA ALA A 118 -11.93 7.53 -16.88
C ALA A 118 -10.84 8.57 -17.24
N ARG A 119 -11.22 9.81 -17.60
CA ARG A 119 -10.29 10.89 -17.95
C ARG A 119 -9.81 11.72 -16.75
N ALA A 120 -10.45 11.63 -15.59
CA ALA A 120 -10.08 12.43 -14.43
C ALA A 120 -8.73 11.96 -13.87
N VAL A 121 -7.67 12.77 -13.97
CA VAL A 121 -6.31 12.35 -13.58
C VAL A 121 -5.91 12.83 -12.19
N THR A 122 -6.66 13.76 -11.61
CA THR A 122 -6.45 14.24 -10.24
C THR A 122 -7.48 13.67 -9.27
N LEU A 123 -7.15 13.70 -7.98
CA LEU A 123 -8.04 13.26 -6.91
C LEU A 123 -9.30 14.13 -6.82
N GLN A 124 -9.13 15.45 -6.98
CA GLN A 124 -10.22 16.43 -6.94
C GLN A 124 -11.18 16.24 -8.12
N GLU A 125 -10.65 16.14 -9.35
CA GLU A 125 -11.48 15.86 -10.54
C GLU A 125 -12.23 14.53 -10.37
N THR A 126 -11.54 13.49 -9.91
CA THR A 126 -12.14 12.17 -9.70
C THR A 126 -13.33 12.26 -8.74
N ARG A 127 -13.16 12.96 -7.62
CA ARG A 127 -14.25 13.18 -6.64
C ARG A 127 -15.42 13.95 -7.22
N VAL A 128 -15.15 15.06 -7.92
CA VAL A 128 -16.20 15.87 -8.55
C VAL A 128 -17.02 15.04 -9.53
N VAL A 129 -16.36 14.21 -10.36
CA VAL A 129 -17.08 13.34 -11.28
C VAL A 129 -17.90 12.29 -10.52
N LEU A 130 -17.33 11.62 -9.51
CA LEU A 130 -18.03 10.63 -8.68
C LEU A 130 -19.23 11.20 -7.92
N GLU A 131 -19.21 12.48 -7.58
CA GLU A 131 -20.33 13.19 -6.93
C GLU A 131 -21.43 13.56 -7.94
N SER A 132 -21.09 13.69 -9.22
CA SER A 132 -22.04 14.00 -10.31
C SER A 132 -22.71 12.77 -10.94
N LEU A 133 -22.31 11.56 -10.56
CA LEU A 133 -22.92 10.33 -11.07
C LEU A 133 -24.40 10.26 -10.70
N PRO A 134 -25.25 9.66 -11.55
CA PRO A 134 -26.64 9.41 -11.19
C PRO A 134 -26.73 8.48 -9.97
N ALA A 135 -27.92 8.38 -9.36
CA ALA A 135 -28.13 7.43 -8.27
C ALA A 135 -27.76 6.01 -8.72
N LEU A 136 -26.78 5.42 -8.03
CA LEU A 136 -26.27 4.08 -8.29
C LEU A 136 -26.84 3.09 -7.28
N SER A 137 -26.84 1.81 -7.64
CA SER A 137 -27.13 0.70 -6.73
C SER A 137 -26.19 -0.48 -7.01
N GLY A 138 -26.10 -1.42 -6.07
CA GLY A 138 -25.27 -2.63 -6.22
C GLY A 138 -23.78 -2.33 -6.40
N VAL A 139 -23.11 -3.18 -7.18
CA VAL A 139 -21.65 -3.14 -7.40
C VAL A 139 -21.15 -1.79 -7.93
N PRO A 140 -21.80 -1.11 -8.91
CA PRO A 140 -21.38 0.23 -9.33
C PRO A 140 -21.38 1.26 -8.20
N ALA A 141 -22.38 1.23 -7.31
CA ALA A 141 -22.45 2.15 -6.17
C ALA A 141 -21.31 1.88 -5.17
N GLU A 142 -21.04 0.61 -4.91
CA GLU A 142 -19.97 0.18 -4.01
C GLU A 142 -18.59 0.60 -4.56
N MET A 143 -18.32 0.38 -5.85
CA MET A 143 -17.03 0.78 -6.45
C MET A 143 -16.85 2.29 -6.48
N ALA A 144 -17.91 3.05 -6.79
CA ALA A 144 -17.88 4.51 -6.72
C ALA A 144 -17.59 5.00 -5.29
N ALA A 145 -18.13 4.33 -4.26
CA ALA A 145 -17.85 4.65 -2.86
C ALA A 145 -16.39 4.35 -2.49
N TYR A 146 -15.84 3.20 -2.89
CA TYR A 146 -14.42 2.89 -2.68
C TYR A 146 -13.50 3.91 -3.36
N ALA A 147 -13.79 4.27 -4.62
CA ALA A 147 -13.00 5.27 -5.34
C ALA A 147 -13.03 6.65 -4.65
N ARG A 148 -14.21 7.06 -4.16
CA ARG A 148 -14.37 8.34 -3.44
C ARG A 148 -13.57 8.35 -2.14
N GLU A 149 -13.69 7.29 -1.35
CA GLU A 149 -13.01 7.20 -0.07
C GLU A 149 -11.49 7.02 -0.24
N ALA A 150 -11.03 6.31 -1.27
CA ALA A 150 -9.62 6.24 -1.61
C ALA A 150 -9.06 7.63 -1.96
N CYS A 151 -9.81 8.45 -2.71
CA CYS A 151 -9.43 9.84 -2.99
C CYS A 151 -9.37 10.67 -1.70
N THR A 152 -10.36 10.55 -0.80
CA THR A 152 -10.35 11.24 0.50
C THR A 152 -9.12 10.86 1.31
N ARG A 153 -8.84 9.56 1.48
CA ARG A 153 -7.67 9.09 2.22
C ARG A 153 -6.35 9.56 1.60
N ALA A 154 -6.26 9.59 0.27
CA ALA A 154 -5.07 10.08 -0.41
C ALA A 154 -4.86 11.59 -0.18
N LEU A 155 -5.94 12.39 -0.19
CA LEU A 155 -5.89 13.82 0.13
C LEU A 155 -5.49 14.08 1.59
N ASP A 156 -5.89 13.20 2.51
CA ASP A 156 -5.51 13.27 3.92
C ASP A 156 -4.06 12.77 4.19
N GLY A 157 -3.34 12.34 3.15
CA GLY A 157 -1.98 11.79 3.28
C GLY A 157 -1.93 10.34 3.77
N ALA A 158 -3.08 9.66 3.90
CA ALA A 158 -3.18 8.28 4.36
C ALA A 158 -2.94 7.27 3.22
N ALA A 159 -1.70 7.22 2.70
CA ALA A 159 -1.32 6.39 1.55
C ALA A 159 -1.63 4.90 1.74
N ALA A 160 -1.36 4.35 2.93
CA ALA A 160 -1.65 2.96 3.27
C ALA A 160 -3.15 2.65 3.17
N SER A 161 -4.00 3.56 3.67
CA SER A 161 -5.46 3.42 3.57
C SER A 161 -5.93 3.53 2.13
N ALA A 162 -5.53 4.58 1.40
CA ALA A 162 -5.95 4.80 0.01
C ALA A 162 -5.66 3.58 -0.90
N THR A 163 -4.48 2.99 -0.76
CA THR A 163 -4.07 1.80 -1.53
C THR A 163 -4.73 0.52 -1.04
N HIS A 164 -5.02 0.41 0.26
CA HIS A 164 -5.84 -0.68 0.78
C HIS A 164 -7.27 -0.66 0.20
N MET A 165 -7.86 0.52 0.03
CA MET A 165 -9.20 0.64 -0.56
C MET A 165 -9.25 0.13 -2.00
N ALA A 166 -8.22 0.37 -2.80
CA ALA A 166 -8.11 -0.21 -4.14
C ALA A 166 -8.08 -1.75 -4.08
N ALA A 167 -7.34 -2.33 -3.13
CA ALA A 167 -7.25 -3.78 -2.97
C ALA A 167 -8.58 -4.39 -2.52
N VAL A 168 -9.33 -3.72 -1.64
CA VAL A 168 -10.68 -4.16 -1.24
C VAL A 168 -11.68 -4.02 -2.38
N ALA A 169 -11.65 -2.90 -3.12
CA ALA A 169 -12.47 -2.71 -4.31
C ALA A 169 -12.21 -3.81 -5.36
N ALA A 170 -10.95 -4.22 -5.53
CA ALA A 170 -10.59 -5.29 -6.44
C ALA A 170 -11.21 -6.64 -6.01
N VAL A 171 -11.31 -6.93 -4.70
CA VAL A 171 -12.01 -8.13 -4.22
C VAL A 171 -13.50 -8.06 -4.53
N ALA A 172 -14.13 -6.94 -4.20
CA ALA A 172 -15.57 -6.76 -4.37
C ALA A 172 -15.98 -6.85 -5.85
N LEU A 173 -15.15 -6.38 -6.78
CA LEU A 173 -15.43 -6.45 -8.21
C LEU A 173 -14.96 -7.74 -8.89
N LEU A 174 -13.75 -8.21 -8.58
CA LEU A 174 -13.06 -9.28 -9.32
C LEU A 174 -13.02 -10.62 -8.56
N GLY A 175 -13.56 -10.67 -7.35
CA GLY A 175 -13.60 -11.85 -6.51
C GLY A 175 -12.33 -12.10 -5.68
N PRO A 176 -12.19 -13.29 -5.07
CA PRO A 176 -11.22 -13.55 -4.00
C PRO A 176 -9.75 -13.29 -4.34
N THR A 177 -9.37 -13.40 -5.62
CA THR A 177 -8.00 -13.16 -6.09
C THR A 177 -7.69 -11.68 -6.32
N GLY A 178 -8.71 -10.81 -6.34
CA GLY A 178 -8.55 -9.38 -6.62
C GLY A 178 -7.61 -8.67 -5.66
N PHE A 179 -7.63 -9.03 -4.37
CA PHE A 179 -6.74 -8.43 -3.37
C PHE A 179 -5.27 -8.68 -3.72
N ALA A 180 -4.90 -9.94 -3.97
CA ALA A 180 -3.53 -10.34 -4.26
C ALA A 180 -3.03 -9.74 -5.58
N ALA A 181 -3.90 -9.67 -6.59
CA ALA A 181 -3.58 -9.04 -7.87
C ALA A 181 -3.29 -7.54 -7.71
N GLU A 182 -4.12 -6.82 -6.96
CA GLU A 182 -3.93 -5.38 -6.72
C GLU A 182 -2.69 -5.12 -5.83
N ARG A 183 -2.44 -5.95 -4.82
CA ARG A 183 -1.19 -5.87 -4.04
C ARG A 183 0.05 -6.13 -4.89
N SER A 184 -0.03 -7.02 -5.86
CA SER A 184 1.07 -7.25 -6.80
C SER A 184 1.33 -6.05 -7.72
N ILE A 185 0.30 -5.32 -8.13
CA ILE A 185 0.43 -4.05 -8.89
C ILE A 185 1.13 -2.99 -8.02
N GLN A 186 0.66 -2.83 -6.79
CA GLN A 186 1.21 -1.87 -5.83
C GLN A 186 2.67 -2.18 -5.47
N SER A 187 3.00 -3.45 -5.29
CA SER A 187 4.38 -3.88 -5.01
C SER A 187 5.31 -3.53 -6.17
N ARG A 188 4.89 -3.81 -7.42
CA ARG A 188 5.66 -3.42 -8.61
C ARG A 188 5.86 -1.91 -8.71
N TRP A 189 4.83 -1.13 -8.42
CA TRP A 189 4.93 0.32 -8.40
C TRP A 189 6.02 0.80 -7.44
N ILE A 190 6.06 0.26 -6.21
CA ILE A 190 7.08 0.62 -5.21
C ILE A 190 8.47 0.19 -5.69
N ALA A 191 8.60 -1.04 -6.20
CA ALA A 191 9.87 -1.57 -6.67
C ALA A 191 10.45 -0.76 -7.83
N GLU A 192 9.64 -0.46 -8.85
CA GLU A 192 10.04 0.36 -10.00
C GLU A 192 10.43 1.79 -9.56
N ARG A 193 9.62 2.42 -8.70
CA ARG A 193 9.88 3.78 -8.20
C ARG A 193 11.14 3.86 -7.35
N CYS A 194 11.50 2.77 -6.67
CA CYS A 194 12.62 2.71 -5.74
C CYS A 194 13.86 1.98 -6.27
N GLY A 195 13.81 1.40 -7.47
CA GLY A 195 14.90 0.62 -8.04
C GLY A 195 15.23 -0.65 -7.23
N LEU A 196 14.19 -1.37 -6.77
CA LEU A 196 14.32 -2.60 -5.97
C LEU A 196 14.23 -3.87 -6.82
#